data_AF-A0A7W2XXZ4-F1
#
_entry.id   AF-A0A7W2XXZ4-F1
#
_cell.length_a   1.000
_cell.length_b   1.000
_cell.length_c   1.000
_cell.angle_alpha   90.00
_cell.angle_beta   90.00
_cell.angle_gamma   90.00
#
_symmetry.space_group_name_H-M   'P 1'
#
loop_
_entity.id
_entity.type
_entity.pdbx_description
1 polymer ?
#
loop_
_entity_poly.entity_id
_entity_poly.type
_entity_poly.pdbx_seq_one_letter_code
_entity_poly.pdbx_strand_id
1 'polypeptide(L)'
;MLDELIELDENKYSKTIIKPLFEKIYNCRVEFTGGGIEKGRDLIVYKKDELGIEDYIGIQVKKLKATSNSAKNSFQQLLTQIEQLKNEGVVEQCTGQKLKFRKLVFITPYTIYDRAYDSH
;
A
#
# COMPACT_ATOMS: atom_id res chain seq x y z
N MET A 1 -18.61 9.29 9.39
CA MET A 1 -18.19 8.11 8.61
C MET A 1 -16.83 8.29 7.95
N LEU A 2 -16.61 9.28 7.05
CA LEU A 2 -15.26 9.53 6.49
C LEU A 2 -14.30 10.15 7.50
N ASP A 3 -14.78 11.08 8.33
CA ASP A 3 -13.98 11.71 9.39
C ASP A 3 -13.48 10.70 10.44
N GLU A 4 -14.31 9.72 10.82
CA GLU A 4 -13.93 8.65 11.75
C GLU A 4 -12.83 7.75 11.16
N LEU A 5 -12.81 7.54 9.84
CA LEU A 5 -11.74 6.80 9.17
C LEU A 5 -10.45 7.61 9.10
N ILE A 6 -10.55 8.94 9.04
CA ILE A 6 -9.40 9.84 9.03
C ILE A 6 -8.75 9.90 10.42
N GLU A 7 -9.54 9.95 11.49
CA GLU A 7 -9.05 10.03 12.88
C GLU A 7 -8.40 8.73 13.39
N LEU A 8 -8.68 7.58 12.75
CA LEU A 8 -8.00 6.33 13.09
C LEU A 8 -6.51 6.39 12.76
N ASP A 9 -5.68 5.82 13.62
CA ASP A 9 -4.26 5.59 13.32
C ASP A 9 -4.08 4.79 12.01
N GLU A 10 -3.03 5.08 11.23
CA GLU A 10 -2.76 4.46 9.92
C GLU A 10 -2.64 2.93 10.05
N ASN A 11 -1.94 2.44 11.08
CA ASN A 11 -1.79 1.00 11.31
C ASN A 11 -3.11 0.37 11.74
N LYS A 12 -3.88 1.06 12.59
CA LYS A 12 -5.19 0.58 13.05
C LYS A 12 -6.18 0.50 11.89
N TYR A 13 -6.16 1.48 10.99
CA TYR A 13 -6.98 1.49 9.78
C TYR A 13 -6.60 0.36 8.82
N SER A 14 -5.31 0.15 8.58
CA SER A 14 -4.80 -0.94 7.75
C SER A 14 -5.16 -2.32 8.31
N LYS A 15 -5.02 -2.54 9.61
CA LYS A 15 -5.34 -3.83 10.27
C LYS A 15 -6.84 -4.10 10.41
N THR A 16 -7.64 -3.08 10.71
CA THR A 16 -9.05 -3.26 11.12
C THR A 16 -10.01 -3.15 9.93
N ILE A 17 -9.66 -2.35 8.91
CA ILE A 17 -10.55 -2.07 7.78
C ILE A 17 -9.97 -2.64 6.49
N ILE A 18 -8.76 -2.24 6.11
CA ILE A 18 -8.18 -2.62 4.81
C ILE A 18 -7.89 -4.12 4.74
N LYS A 19 -7.23 -4.68 5.75
CA LYS A 19 -6.93 -6.12 5.78
C LYS A 19 -8.20 -6.99 5.56
N PRO A 20 -9.26 -6.91 6.40
CA PRO A 20 -10.43 -7.76 6.21
C PRO A 20 -11.20 -7.45 4.92
N LEU A 21 -11.14 -6.22 4.40
CA LEU A 21 -11.71 -5.87 3.10
C LEU A 21 -11.01 -6.66 1.97
N PHE A 22 -9.68 -6.64 1.94
CA PHE A 22 -8.91 -7.34 0.92
C PHE A 22 -8.98 -8.87 1.08
N GLU A 23 -9.03 -9.39 2.32
CA GLU A 23 -9.28 -10.81 2.58
C GLU A 23 -10.64 -11.24 2.00
N LYS A 24 -11.68 -10.41 2.14
CA LYS A 24 -13.01 -10.72 1.57
C LYS A 24 -13.08 -10.56 0.06
N ILE A 25 -12.43 -9.55 -0.52
CA ILE A 25 -12.43 -9.30 -1.98
C ILE A 25 -11.71 -10.43 -2.72
N TYR A 26 -10.55 -10.84 -2.22
CA TYR A 26 -9.71 -11.82 -2.91
C TYR A 26 -9.82 -13.23 -2.35
N ASN A 27 -10.56 -13.42 -1.25
CA ASN A 27 -10.73 -14.69 -0.55
C ASN A 27 -9.39 -15.41 -0.30
N CYS A 28 -8.36 -14.64 0.07
CA CYS A 28 -6.99 -15.12 0.22
C CYS A 28 -6.33 -14.51 1.46
N ARG A 29 -5.14 -15.02 1.82
CA ARG A 29 -4.38 -14.52 2.96
C ARG A 29 -3.90 -13.09 2.68
N VAL A 30 -4.13 -12.19 3.63
CA VAL A 30 -3.55 -10.84 3.64
C VAL A 30 -2.70 -10.68 4.90
N GLU A 31 -1.46 -10.27 4.71
CA GLU A 31 -0.52 -10.02 5.80
C GLU A 31 -0.30 -8.52 5.95
N PHE A 32 -0.26 -8.07 7.21
CA PHE A 32 0.09 -6.70 7.54
C PHE A 32 1.58 -6.63 7.86
N THR A 33 2.30 -5.79 7.13
CA THR A 33 3.75 -5.59 7.25
C THR A 33 4.14 -4.21 7.76
N GLY A 34 3.18 -3.38 8.18
CA GLY A 34 3.47 -2.07 8.76
C GLY A 34 4.22 -2.15 10.12
N GLY A 35 5.18 -1.26 10.34
CA GLY A 35 6.18 -1.25 11.41
C GLY A 35 7.61 -0.89 10.94
N GLY A 36 8.57 -0.77 11.86
CA GLY A 36 9.91 -0.18 11.61
C GLY A 36 10.84 -0.80 10.53
N ILE A 37 10.41 -1.83 9.80
CA ILE A 37 11.07 -2.37 8.59
C ILE A 37 10.13 -2.20 7.37
N GLU A 38 9.34 -1.12 7.38
CA GLU A 38 8.42 -0.67 6.33
C GLU A 38 9.19 -0.17 5.13
N LYS A 39 9.48 -1.08 4.19
CA LYS A 39 10.06 -0.72 2.90
C LYS A 39 9.00 -0.16 1.94
N GLY A 40 8.22 0.79 2.45
CA GLY A 40 7.08 1.38 1.74
C GLY A 40 5.96 0.37 1.47
N ARG A 41 5.62 -0.49 2.45
CA ARG A 41 4.49 -1.42 2.33
C ARG A 41 3.76 -1.63 3.65
N ASP A 42 2.44 -1.53 3.62
CA ASP A 42 1.63 -1.77 4.80
C ASP A 42 1.00 -3.16 4.79
N LEU A 43 0.57 -3.63 3.61
CA LEU A 43 -0.08 -4.94 3.47
C LEU A 43 0.38 -5.67 2.22
N ILE A 44 0.29 -7.00 2.29
CA ILE A 44 0.62 -7.94 1.22
C ILE A 44 -0.54 -8.90 1.06
N VAL A 45 -1.08 -8.99 -0.16
CA VAL A 45 -2.13 -9.94 -0.53
C VAL A 45 -1.50 -11.12 -1.25
N TYR A 46 -1.61 -12.31 -0.65
CA TYR A 46 -1.12 -13.56 -1.20
C TYR A 46 -2.18 -14.20 -2.09
N LYS A 47 -2.41 -13.55 -3.24
CA LYS A 47 -3.32 -14.06 -4.27
C LYS A 47 -2.58 -15.04 -5.18
N LYS A 48 -3.31 -16.01 -5.72
CA LYS A 48 -2.89 -16.82 -6.86
C LYS A 48 -3.75 -16.46 -8.08
N ASP A 49 -3.17 -16.52 -9.27
CA ASP A 49 -3.93 -16.35 -10.50
C ASP A 49 -4.71 -17.61 -10.88
N GLU A 50 -5.45 -17.55 -11.99
CA GLU A 50 -6.28 -18.64 -12.52
C GLU A 50 -5.48 -19.90 -12.87
N LEU A 51 -4.15 -19.76 -13.04
CA LEU A 51 -3.22 -20.85 -13.33
C LEU A 51 -2.51 -21.35 -12.06
N GLY A 52 -2.86 -20.82 -10.88
CA GLY A 52 -2.25 -21.19 -9.60
C GLY A 52 -0.87 -20.57 -9.35
N ILE A 53 -0.44 -19.63 -10.20
CA ILE A 53 0.83 -18.91 -10.08
C ILE A 53 0.66 -17.80 -9.03
N GLU A 54 1.71 -17.55 -8.24
CA GLU A 54 1.70 -16.51 -7.22
C GLU A 54 1.56 -15.11 -7.85
N ASP A 55 0.50 -14.39 -7.48
CA ASP A 55 0.11 -13.10 -8.01
C ASP A 55 -0.02 -12.08 -6.87
N TYR A 56 1.10 -11.84 -6.21
CA TYR A 56 1.13 -11.00 -5.02
C TYR A 56 0.78 -9.54 -5.33
N ILE A 57 0.00 -8.93 -4.44
CA ILE A 57 -0.39 -7.51 -4.51
C ILE A 57 0.20 -6.78 -3.31
N GLY A 58 0.95 -5.73 -3.57
CA GLY A 58 1.48 -4.83 -2.54
C GLY A 58 0.52 -3.66 -2.32
N ILE A 59 0.20 -3.35 -1.07
CA ILE A 59 -0.68 -2.25 -0.73
C ILE A 59 0.08 -1.26 0.16
N GLN A 60 0.07 0.00 -0.26
CA GLN A 60 0.49 1.14 0.54
C GLN A 60 -0.74 1.97 0.91
N VAL A 61 -0.97 2.12 2.19
CA VAL A 61 -1.95 3.00 2.79
C VAL A 61 -1.22 4.24 3.24
N LYS A 62 -1.68 5.42 2.84
CA LYS A 62 -1.08 6.67 3.32
C LYS A 62 -2.11 7.72 3.61
N LYS A 63 -2.10 8.20 4.85
CA LYS A 63 -2.95 9.28 5.35
C LYS A 63 -2.22 10.62 5.27
N LEU A 64 -1.80 11.02 4.07
CA LEU A 64 -1.17 12.32 3.83
C LEU A 64 -2.22 13.38 3.45
N LYS A 65 -2.37 14.40 4.31
CA LYS A 65 -3.09 15.63 3.97
C LYS A 65 -2.15 16.54 3.18
N ALA A 66 -2.21 16.50 1.85
CA ALA A 66 -1.41 17.39 1.02
C ALA A 66 -1.83 18.86 1.26
N THR A 67 -1.02 19.62 1.98
CA THR A 67 -1.16 21.09 2.06
C THR A 67 -0.17 21.74 1.10
N SER A 68 -0.52 22.89 0.52
CA SER A 68 0.23 23.53 -0.59
C SER A 68 1.73 23.73 -0.31
N ASN A 69 2.13 23.87 0.96
CA ASN A 69 3.55 24.01 1.37
C ASN A 69 4.28 22.69 1.64
N SER A 70 3.57 21.58 1.91
CA SER A 70 4.17 20.28 2.22
C SER A 70 4.06 19.28 1.05
N ALA A 71 3.22 19.59 0.05
CA ALA A 71 2.88 18.69 -1.05
C ALA A 71 4.10 18.18 -1.84
N LYS A 72 5.10 19.02 -2.15
CA LYS A 72 6.26 18.59 -2.96
C LYS A 72 7.13 17.54 -2.25
N ASN A 73 7.48 17.78 -0.98
CA ASN A 73 8.33 16.87 -0.22
C ASN A 73 7.61 15.59 0.17
N SER A 74 6.33 15.68 0.56
CA SER A 74 5.52 14.50 0.89
C SER A 74 5.21 13.64 -0.34
N PHE A 75 5.05 14.24 -1.51
CA PHE A 75 4.81 13.51 -2.75
C PHE A 75 6.07 12.80 -3.25
N GLN A 76 7.25 13.45 -3.21
CA GLN A 76 8.50 12.76 -3.54
C GLN A 76 8.80 11.58 -2.60
N GLN A 77 8.49 11.73 -1.30
CA GLN A 77 8.61 10.62 -0.35
C GLN A 77 7.68 9.45 -0.71
N LEU A 78 6.45 9.75 -1.11
CA LEU A 78 5.48 8.75 -1.56
C LEU A 78 5.94 8.05 -2.84
N LEU A 79 6.46 8.79 -3.82
CA LEU A 79 7.04 8.21 -5.04
C LEU A 79 8.21 7.29 -4.72
N THR A 80 9.09 7.71 -3.81
CA THR A 80 10.21 6.89 -3.34
C THR A 80 9.72 5.60 -2.67
N GLN A 81 8.67 5.67 -1.86
CA GLN A 81 8.06 4.49 -1.22
C GLN A 81 7.43 3.54 -2.23
N ILE A 82 6.72 4.05 -3.25
CA ILE A 82 6.16 3.22 -4.34
C ILE A 82 7.29 2.57 -5.15
N GLU A 83 8.39 3.29 -5.40
CA GLU A 83 9.54 2.75 -6.10
C GLU A 83 10.24 1.65 -5.30
N GLN A 84 10.37 1.84 -3.98
CA GLN A 84 10.85 0.80 -3.06
C GLN A 84 9.93 -0.42 -3.08
N LEU A 85 8.62 -0.23 -2.95
CA LEU A 85 7.61 -1.28 -3.02
C LEU A 85 7.74 -2.10 -4.32
N LYS A 86 7.90 -1.41 -5.46
CA LYS A 86 8.07 -2.03 -6.78
C LYS A 86 9.37 -2.84 -6.90
N ASN A 87 10.47 -2.34 -6.33
CA ASN A 87 11.80 -2.94 -6.47
C ASN A 87 12.07 -4.06 -5.45
N GLU A 88 11.52 -3.96 -4.25
CA GLU A 88 11.73 -4.90 -3.15
C GLU A 88 11.00 -6.23 -3.35
N GLY A 89 9.74 -6.17 -3.82
CA GLY A 89 8.91 -7.35 -3.99
C GLY A 89 8.65 -8.12 -2.68
N VAL A 90 8.17 -9.36 -2.78
CA VAL A 90 7.99 -10.31 -1.68
C VAL A 90 9.00 -11.44 -1.82
N VAL A 91 9.59 -11.84 -0.70
CA VAL A 91 10.35 -13.09 -0.64
C VAL A 91 9.35 -14.23 -0.45
N GLU A 92 9.25 -15.12 -1.44
CA GLU A 92 8.45 -16.33 -1.33
C GLU A 92 9.04 -17.25 -0.25
N GLN A 93 8.22 -17.72 0.68
CA GLN A 93 8.70 -18.51 1.82
C GLN A 93 9.20 -19.91 1.43
N CYS A 94 8.75 -20.45 0.29
CA CYS A 94 9.11 -21.79 -0.17
C CYS A 94 10.38 -21.82 -1.02
N THR A 95 10.61 -20.82 -1.87
CA THR A 95 11.76 -20.80 -2.79
C THR A 95 12.84 -19.82 -2.37
N GLY A 96 12.54 -18.89 -1.44
CA GLY A 96 13.44 -17.80 -1.07
C GLY A 96 13.63 -16.77 -2.19
N GLN A 97 12.92 -16.88 -3.31
CA GLN A 97 13.04 -15.94 -4.42
C GLN A 97 12.29 -14.63 -4.13
N LYS A 98 12.87 -13.52 -4.60
CA LYS A 98 12.19 -12.23 -4.62
C LYS A 98 11.26 -12.15 -5.82
N LEU A 99 9.97 -12.25 -5.56
CA LEU A 99 8.92 -12.03 -6.54
C LEU A 99 8.50 -10.56 -6.54
N LYS A 100 8.48 -9.93 -7.70
CA LYS A 100 7.96 -8.57 -7.84
C LYS A 100 6.44 -8.60 -7.74
N PHE A 101 5.88 -7.56 -7.13
CA PHE A 101 4.43 -7.39 -7.15
C PHE A 101 3.93 -7.13 -8.56
N ARG A 102 2.92 -7.89 -8.98
CA ARG A 102 2.28 -7.66 -10.28
C ARG A 102 1.35 -6.45 -10.24
N LYS A 103 0.77 -6.18 -9.07
CA LYS A 103 -0.11 -5.03 -8.84
C LYS A 103 0.29 -4.33 -7.54
N LEU A 104 0.25 -3.00 -7.60
CA LEU A 104 0.46 -2.11 -6.47
C LEU A 104 -0.80 -1.27 -6.28
N VAL A 105 -1.32 -1.23 -5.06
CA VAL A 105 -2.51 -0.46 -4.72
C VAL A 105 -2.14 0.61 -3.71
N PHE A 106 -2.41 1.86 -4.06
CA PHE A 106 -2.27 3.00 -3.16
C PHE A 106 -3.64 3.40 -2.63
N ILE A 107 -3.78 3.53 -1.31
CA ILE A 107 -5.04 3.87 -0.65
C ILE A 107 -4.82 5.11 0.23
N THR A 108 -5.58 6.16 -0.03
CA THR A 108 -5.61 7.38 0.80
C THR A 108 -7.06 7.77 1.08
N PRO A 109 -7.40 8.17 2.33
CA PRO A 109 -8.69 8.76 2.63
C PRO A 109 -8.79 10.24 2.22
N TYR A 110 -7.69 10.84 1.73
CA TYR A 110 -7.65 12.25 1.33
C TYR A 110 -7.78 12.41 -0.19
N THR A 111 -8.49 13.46 -0.61
CA THR A 111 -8.54 13.86 -2.02
C THR A 111 -7.16 14.27 -2.52
N ILE A 112 -6.75 13.68 -3.64
CA ILE A 112 -5.56 14.09 -4.38
C ILE A 112 -5.98 15.20 -5.35
N TYR A 113 -5.41 16.40 -5.19
CA TYR A 113 -5.71 17.54 -6.07
C TYR A 113 -4.74 17.58 -7.27
N ASP A 114 -5.27 17.82 -8.47
CA ASP A 114 -4.51 17.85 -9.74
C ASP A 114 -3.34 18.83 -9.77
N ARG A 115 -3.35 19.90 -8.97
CA ARG A 115 -2.25 20.90 -8.94
C ARG A 115 -0.91 20.35 -8.43
N ALA A 116 -0.86 19.10 -7.98
CA ALA A 116 0.39 18.40 -7.70
C ALA A 116 1.04 17.77 -8.96
N TYR A 117 0.32 17.65 -10.07
CA TYR A 117 0.83 17.12 -11.35
C TYR A 117 1.50 18.19 -12.22
N ASP A 118 1.02 19.44 -12.16
CA ASP A 118 1.39 20.55 -13.06
C ASP A 118 2.64 21.34 -12.58
N SER A 119 3.69 20.64 -12.18
CA SER A 119 5.00 21.27 -11.92
C SER A 119 6.12 20.45 -12.54
N HIS A 120 6.03 20.28 -13.85
CA HIS A 120 7.14 19.93 -14.73
C HIS A 120 7.31 21.00 -15.79
#